data_AF-A0A2T7NQP4-F1
#
_entry.id   AF-A0A2T7NQP4-F1
#
_cell.length_a   1.000
_cell.length_b   1.000
_cell.length_c   1.000
_cell.angle_alpha   90.00
_cell.angle_beta   90.00
_cell.angle_gamma   90.00
#
_symmetry.space_group_name_H-M   'P 1'
#
loop_
_entity.id
_entity.type
_entity.pdbx_description
1 polymer ?
#
loop_
_entity_poly.entity_id
_entity_poly.type
_entity_poly.pdbx_seq_one_letter_code
_entity_poly.pdbx_strand_id
1 'polypeptide(L)'
;MGIDKVIPVERLVKGRFQDNFEFVQWFKKFFDANYQGNDDYDPLSARGGEPVGAAKPGALNKVPTKQVPAATKPKTPLVKTSLTRQPANNMRSPLSKPCSNHAGGEGPLIEELRAEVRLLNAEKEGLEKERDFYFAKLRDIEVLCQEHENQPTIKSIMEILYATEEGFAPPADNEADFEQEEY
;
A
#
# COMPACT_ATOMS: atom_id res chain seq x y z
N MET A 1 -12.18 -24.42 4.26
CA MET A 1 -10.93 -24.84 4.91
C MET A 1 -10.77 -24.02 6.18
N GLY A 2 -10.44 -24.64 7.31
CA GLY A 2 -10.16 -23.93 8.56
C GLY A 2 -8.72 -23.43 8.60
N ILE A 3 -8.46 -22.35 9.34
CA ILE A 3 -7.09 -21.87 9.60
C ILE A 3 -6.59 -22.56 10.86
N ASP A 4 -5.62 -23.48 10.74
CA ASP A 4 -5.07 -24.22 11.89
C ASP A 4 -3.95 -23.48 12.63
N LYS A 5 -3.49 -22.33 12.10
CA LYS A 5 -2.43 -21.54 12.74
C LYS A 5 -2.95 -20.76 13.94
N VAL A 6 -2.40 -21.04 15.12
CA VAL A 6 -2.69 -20.29 16.35
C VAL A 6 -2.01 -18.91 16.30
N ILE A 7 -2.79 -17.84 16.48
CA ILE A 7 -2.29 -16.46 16.53
C ILE A 7 -1.96 -16.08 17.98
N PRO A 8 -0.69 -15.78 18.33
CA PRO A 8 -0.29 -15.51 19.72
C PRO A 8 -0.63 -14.06 20.14
N VAL A 9 -1.92 -13.75 20.32
CA VAL A 9 -2.42 -12.39 20.61
C VAL A 9 -1.72 -11.72 21.80
N GLU A 10 -1.49 -12.45 22.89
CA GLU A 10 -0.82 -11.90 24.10
C GLU A 10 0.61 -11.41 23.87
N ARG A 11 1.29 -11.94 22.84
CA ARG A 11 2.64 -11.50 22.46
C ARG A 11 2.56 -10.29 21.55
N LEU A 12 1.59 -10.27 20.62
CA LEU A 12 1.38 -9.18 19.67
C LEU A 12 0.99 -7.86 20.37
N VAL A 13 0.11 -7.92 21.37
CA VAL A 13 -0.33 -6.73 22.12
C VAL A 13 0.80 -6.05 22.90
N LYS A 14 1.90 -6.76 23.16
CA LYS A 14 3.09 -6.18 23.81
C LYS A 14 3.94 -5.32 22.87
N GLY A 15 3.60 -5.26 21.57
CA GLY A 15 4.26 -4.39 20.60
C GLY A 15 5.71 -4.80 20.28
N ARG A 16 6.12 -6.03 20.61
CA ARG A 16 7.48 -6.50 20.34
C ARG A 16 7.69 -6.70 18.84
N PHE A 17 8.79 -6.16 18.32
CA PHE A 17 9.10 -6.22 16.89
C PHE A 17 9.13 -7.65 16.34
N GLN A 18 9.82 -8.56 17.02
CA GLN A 18 10.00 -9.94 16.55
C GLN A 18 8.66 -10.68 16.38
N ASP A 19 7.79 -10.63 17.40
CA ASP A 19 6.47 -11.28 17.37
C ASP A 19 5.57 -10.66 16.29
N ASN A 20 5.56 -9.33 16.17
CA ASN A 20 4.74 -8.62 15.19
C ASN A 20 5.23 -8.81 13.76
N PHE A 21 6.54 -8.81 13.54
CA PHE A 21 7.14 -9.00 12.23
C PHE A 21 6.86 -10.42 11.70
N GLU A 22 7.02 -11.44 12.55
CA GLU A 22 6.69 -12.83 12.19
C GLU A 22 5.20 -12.99 11.85
N PHE A 23 4.32 -12.32 12.59
CA PHE A 23 2.89 -12.30 12.30
C PHE A 23 2.60 -11.68 10.92
N VAL A 24 3.15 -10.50 10.62
CA VAL A 24 2.91 -9.80 9.35
C VAL A 24 3.45 -10.61 8.16
N GLN A 25 4.62 -11.23 8.28
CA GLN A 25 5.17 -12.08 7.24
C GLN A 25 4.25 -13.25 6.90
N TRP A 26 3.72 -13.91 7.92
CA TRP A 26 2.75 -14.98 7.71
C TRP A 26 1.42 -14.44 7.17
N PHE A 27 0.92 -13.34 7.72
CA PHE A 27 -0.36 -12.76 7.32
C PHE A 27 -0.33 -12.36 5.84
N LYS A 28 0.77 -11.80 5.35
CA LYS A 28 0.97 -11.51 3.93
C LYS A 28 0.87 -12.77 3.08
N LYS A 29 1.61 -13.83 3.42
CA LYS A 29 1.53 -15.12 2.71
C LYS A 29 0.12 -15.73 2.74
N PHE A 30 -0.56 -15.62 3.89
CA PHE A 30 -1.94 -16.07 4.03
C PHE A 30 -2.88 -15.24 3.14
N PHE A 31 -2.76 -13.92 3.16
CA PHE A 31 -3.55 -13.01 2.34
C PHE A 31 -3.36 -13.32 0.86
N ASP A 32 -2.12 -13.42 0.39
CA ASP A 32 -1.82 -13.69 -1.04
C ASP A 32 -2.36 -15.04 -1.52
N ALA A 33 -2.38 -16.05 -0.64
CA ALA A 33 -2.89 -17.37 -0.99
C ALA A 33 -4.43 -17.47 -0.98
N ASN A 34 -5.12 -16.55 -0.30
CA ASN A 34 -6.58 -16.63 -0.10
C ASN A 34 -7.35 -15.48 -0.76
N TYR A 35 -6.68 -14.38 -1.11
CA TYR A 35 -7.29 -13.24 -1.76
C TYR A 35 -7.37 -13.48 -3.27
N GLN A 36 -8.58 -13.71 -3.78
CA GLN A 36 -8.83 -14.05 -5.18
C GLN A 36 -9.06 -12.83 -6.08
N GLY A 37 -8.80 -11.62 -5.58
CA GLY A 37 -9.00 -10.38 -6.31
C GLY A 37 -10.47 -9.99 -6.39
N ASN A 38 -10.92 -9.19 -5.42
CA ASN A 38 -12.25 -8.57 -5.36
C ASN A 38 -13.43 -9.54 -5.12
N ASP A 39 -13.66 -9.84 -3.85
CA ASP A 39 -15.04 -9.97 -3.37
C ASP A 39 -15.46 -8.57 -2.92
N ASP A 40 -16.58 -8.04 -3.42
CA ASP A 40 -17.22 -6.85 -2.85
C ASP A 40 -17.53 -7.16 -1.37
N TYR A 41 -16.55 -6.89 -0.51
CA TYR A 41 -16.61 -7.26 0.90
C TYR A 41 -17.66 -6.39 1.55
N ASP A 42 -18.87 -6.95 1.72
CA ASP A 42 -19.91 -6.32 2.51
C ASP A 42 -19.67 -6.63 3.99
N PRO A 43 -19.21 -5.67 4.79
CA PRO A 43 -18.93 -5.88 6.19
C PRO A 43 -20.19 -6.16 7.02
N LEU A 44 -21.39 -5.76 6.55
CA LEU A 44 -22.64 -6.06 7.24
C LEU A 44 -23.05 -7.51 7.01
N SER A 45 -23.07 -7.96 5.75
CA SER A 45 -23.37 -9.36 5.41
C SER A 45 -22.33 -10.32 5.97
N ALA A 46 -21.03 -9.97 5.96
CA ALA A 46 -19.97 -10.81 6.52
C ALA A 46 -20.11 -11.04 8.03
N ARG A 47 -20.74 -10.09 8.76
CA ARG A 47 -21.04 -10.22 10.19
C ARG A 47 -22.41 -10.82 10.48
N GLY A 48 -23.14 -11.26 9.46
CA GLY A 48 -24.51 -11.73 9.61
C GLY A 48 -25.50 -10.64 10.05
N GLY A 49 -25.23 -9.38 9.70
CA GLY A 49 -26.08 -8.23 10.06
C GLY A 49 -25.81 -7.62 11.44
N GLU A 50 -24.83 -8.12 12.19
CA GLU A 50 -24.50 -7.59 13.51
C GLU A 50 -23.81 -6.21 13.42
N PRO A 51 -24.33 -5.18 14.13
CA PRO A 51 -23.71 -3.86 14.16
C PRO A 51 -22.42 -3.88 15.00
N VAL A 52 -21.32 -3.37 14.44
CA VAL A 52 -20.04 -3.19 15.15
C VAL A 52 -19.89 -1.72 15.53
N GLY A 53 -19.50 -1.47 16.78
CA GLY A 53 -19.13 -0.12 17.21
C GLY A 53 -20.30 0.81 17.56
N ALA A 54 -21.48 0.27 17.88
CA ALA A 54 -22.56 1.07 18.49
C ALA A 54 -22.19 1.45 19.94
N ALA A 55 -21.21 2.34 20.10
CA ALA A 55 -21.21 3.24 21.24
C ALA A 55 -22.50 4.04 21.12
N LYS A 56 -23.43 3.81 22.04
CA LYS A 56 -24.63 4.64 22.16
C LYS A 56 -24.17 6.11 22.20
N PRO A 57 -24.71 7.00 21.35
CA PRO A 57 -24.43 8.43 21.47
C PRO A 57 -25.02 8.88 22.81
N GLY A 58 -24.18 9.01 23.83
CA GLY A 58 -24.63 9.36 25.18
C GLY A 58 -23.79 8.84 26.36
N ALA A 59 -22.62 8.24 26.15
CA ALA A 59 -21.77 7.79 27.27
C ALA A 59 -20.35 8.37 27.21
N LEU A 60 -20.25 9.70 27.20
CA LEU A 60 -19.06 10.39 27.69
C LEU A 60 -19.49 11.24 28.90
N ASN A 61 -18.72 11.10 29.97
CA ASN A 61 -18.79 11.81 31.26
C ASN A 61 -19.89 11.40 32.25
N LYS A 62 -19.62 10.36 33.04
CA LYS A 62 -19.82 10.44 34.50
C LYS A 62 -18.63 9.85 35.24
N VAL A 63 -17.90 10.75 35.89
CA VAL A 63 -16.93 10.48 36.96
C VAL A 63 -17.59 9.60 38.03
N PRO A 64 -16.94 8.55 38.57
CA PRO A 64 -17.52 7.76 39.64
C PRO A 64 -17.31 8.48 40.98
N THR A 65 -18.34 9.18 41.46
CA THR A 65 -18.39 9.62 42.86
C THR A 65 -18.76 8.43 43.73
N LYS A 66 -17.83 8.06 44.63
CA LYS A 66 -18.02 7.11 45.73
C LYS A 66 -19.32 7.38 46.48
N GLN A 67 -20.19 6.37 46.65
CA GLN A 67 -21.04 6.21 47.85
C GLN A 67 -21.32 4.71 48.12
N VAL A 68 -20.82 4.23 49.25
CA VAL A 68 -21.31 3.08 50.05
C VAL A 68 -22.52 3.57 50.89
N PRO A 69 -23.49 2.75 51.38
CA PRO A 69 -23.23 1.45 52.05
C PRO A 69 -24.31 0.33 51.98
N ALA A 70 -23.90 -0.82 52.55
CA ALA A 70 -24.64 -1.81 53.39
C ALA A 70 -25.55 -2.92 52.80
N ALA A 71 -25.02 -4.15 52.89
CA ALA A 71 -25.58 -5.43 53.41
C ALA A 71 -27.07 -5.78 53.19
N THR A 72 -27.43 -6.95 52.64
CA THR A 72 -27.38 -8.27 53.32
C THR A 72 -27.69 -9.43 52.34
N LYS A 73 -27.13 -10.62 52.62
CA LYS A 73 -27.30 -11.91 51.91
C LYS A 73 -28.61 -12.64 52.38
N PRO A 74 -28.88 -13.93 52.07
CA PRO A 74 -28.66 -14.81 50.89
C PRO A 74 -29.96 -15.58 50.47
N LYS A 75 -29.90 -16.39 49.38
CA LYS A 75 -30.24 -17.84 49.34
C LYS A 75 -30.32 -18.40 47.90
N THR A 76 -29.58 -19.48 47.66
CA THR A 76 -29.75 -20.51 46.60
C THR A 76 -31.00 -21.39 46.92
N PRO A 77 -31.54 -22.31 46.07
CA PRO A 77 -30.85 -23.13 45.05
C PRO A 77 -31.64 -23.58 43.76
N LEU A 78 -30.86 -24.15 42.81
CA LEU A 78 -31.06 -25.34 41.93
C LEU A 78 -32.29 -25.52 41.00
N VAL A 79 -32.01 -26.17 39.84
CA VAL A 79 -32.82 -27.07 38.96
C VAL A 79 -32.86 -26.54 37.50
N LYS A 80 -32.04 -27.03 36.55
CA LYS A 80 -32.12 -28.26 35.70
C LYS A 80 -33.26 -28.29 34.63
N THR A 81 -32.82 -28.27 33.37
CA THR A 81 -33.30 -29.02 32.18
C THR A 81 -34.67 -28.67 31.54
N SER A 82 -34.66 -28.31 30.24
CA SER A 82 -35.16 -29.12 29.10
C SER A 82 -35.85 -28.31 27.98
N LEU A 83 -35.26 -28.41 26.78
CA LEU A 83 -35.86 -28.65 25.45
C LEU A 83 -37.34 -28.35 25.21
N THR A 84 -37.65 -27.49 24.22
CA THR A 84 -38.75 -27.71 23.27
C THR A 84 -38.44 -27.05 21.90
N ARG A 85 -38.30 -27.87 20.86
CA ARG A 85 -38.44 -27.51 19.43
C ARG A 85 -39.93 -27.38 19.10
N GLN A 86 -40.32 -26.52 18.16
CA GLN A 86 -41.38 -26.75 17.16
C GLN A 86 -41.43 -25.62 16.09
N PRO A 87 -42.05 -25.83 14.92
CA PRO A 87 -41.47 -25.48 13.61
C PRO A 87 -42.36 -24.63 12.65
N ALA A 88 -41.73 -24.27 11.52
CA ALA A 88 -42.23 -24.24 10.13
C ALA A 88 -43.20 -23.16 9.59
N ASN A 89 -43.05 -23.00 8.26
CA ASN A 89 -43.89 -22.35 7.23
C ASN A 89 -43.63 -20.84 6.97
N ASN A 90 -43.58 -20.32 5.74
CA ASN A 90 -44.00 -20.86 4.44
C ASN A 90 -43.43 -20.03 3.26
N MET A 91 -43.18 -20.73 2.14
CA MET A 91 -43.50 -20.39 0.74
C MET A 91 -42.79 -19.28 -0.08
N ARG A 92 -42.14 -19.80 -1.14
CA ARG A 92 -42.34 -19.57 -2.60
C ARG A 92 -41.51 -18.51 -3.36
N SER A 93 -40.70 -19.10 -4.25
CA SER A 93 -40.02 -18.67 -5.50
C SER A 93 -40.94 -18.07 -6.59
N PRO A 94 -40.51 -17.83 -7.85
CA PRO A 94 -39.21 -17.36 -8.43
C PRO A 94 -39.44 -16.23 -9.49
N LEU A 95 -38.38 -15.57 -10.00
CA LEU A 95 -38.32 -15.18 -11.43
C LEU A 95 -36.91 -14.74 -11.90
N SER A 96 -36.69 -14.93 -13.18
CA SER A 96 -35.44 -15.02 -13.96
C SER A 96 -34.90 -13.71 -14.54
N LYS A 97 -33.55 -13.61 -14.63
CA LYS A 97 -32.64 -13.12 -15.70
C LYS A 97 -33.07 -11.89 -16.56
N PRO A 98 -32.15 -10.93 -16.86
CA PRO A 98 -31.07 -11.20 -17.83
C PRO A 98 -29.71 -10.56 -17.52
N CYS A 99 -28.69 -11.10 -18.19
CA CYS A 99 -27.33 -10.57 -18.28
C CYS A 99 -27.32 -9.21 -18.99
N SER A 100 -26.55 -8.24 -18.49
CA SER A 100 -26.00 -7.17 -19.33
C SER A 100 -24.81 -6.49 -18.66
N ASN A 101 -23.79 -6.24 -19.49
CA ASN A 101 -22.72 -5.26 -19.37
C ASN A 101 -21.39 -5.74 -18.77
N HIS A 102 -20.51 -6.13 -19.70
CA HIS A 102 -19.06 -5.88 -19.60
C HIS A 102 -18.80 -4.42 -19.25
N ALA A 103 -18.27 -4.15 -18.06
CA ALA A 103 -17.46 -2.96 -17.75
C ALA A 103 -16.98 -3.09 -16.29
N GLY A 104 -15.67 -2.98 -16.03
CA GLY A 104 -15.22 -2.61 -14.69
C GLY A 104 -13.99 -3.31 -14.10
N GLY A 105 -13.22 -4.10 -14.86
CA GLY A 105 -12.04 -4.79 -14.33
C GLY A 105 -10.76 -3.94 -14.21
N GLU A 106 -10.75 -2.70 -14.72
CA GLU A 106 -9.50 -1.95 -14.89
C GLU A 106 -9.15 -1.04 -13.70
N GLY A 107 -10.07 -0.76 -12.77
CA GLY A 107 -9.87 0.20 -11.69
C GLY A 107 -8.66 -0.07 -10.78
N PRO A 108 -8.52 -1.29 -10.21
CA PRO A 108 -7.42 -1.61 -9.29
C PRO A 108 -6.05 -1.63 -9.98
N LEU A 109 -5.97 -2.16 -11.20
CA LEU A 109 -4.74 -2.17 -12.00
C LEU A 109 -4.32 -0.74 -12.41
N ILE A 110 -5.29 0.10 -12.79
CA ILE A 110 -5.05 1.52 -13.09
C ILE A 110 -4.52 2.26 -11.86
N GLU A 111 -5.01 1.94 -10.66
CA GLU A 111 -4.52 2.57 -9.42
C GLU A 111 -3.10 2.13 -9.06
N GLU A 112 -2.77 0.86 -9.27
CA GLU A 112 -1.41 0.33 -9.09
C GLU A 112 -0.42 0.97 -10.08
N LEU A 113 -0.75 1.00 -11.37
CA LEU A 113 0.10 1.65 -12.39
C LEU A 113 0.29 3.15 -12.09
N ARG A 114 -0.73 3.84 -11.57
CA ARG A 114 -0.59 5.24 -11.14
C ARG A 114 0.34 5.38 -9.94
N ALA A 115 0.34 4.43 -9.01
CA ALA A 115 1.28 4.43 -7.90
C ALA A 115 2.71 4.22 -8.37
N GLU A 116 2.93 3.30 -9.31
CA GLU A 116 4.24 3.05 -9.93
C GLU A 116 4.75 4.30 -10.68
N VAL A 117 3.91 4.94 -11.50
CA VAL A 117 4.26 6.19 -12.18
C VAL A 117 4.63 7.29 -11.19
N ARG A 118 3.95 7.39 -10.04
CA ARG A 118 4.31 8.37 -9.00
C ARG A 118 5.69 8.08 -8.39
N LEU A 119 5.99 6.81 -8.13
CA LEU A 119 7.29 6.40 -7.57
C LEU A 119 8.42 6.66 -8.57
N LEU A 120 8.25 6.24 -9.82
CA LEU A 120 9.23 6.46 -10.89
C LEU A 120 9.48 7.95 -11.13
N ASN A 121 8.44 8.78 -11.10
CA ASN A 121 8.60 10.23 -11.24
C ASN A 121 9.38 10.84 -10.07
N ALA A 122 9.15 10.39 -8.84
CA ALA A 122 9.89 10.87 -7.67
C ALA A 122 11.36 10.44 -7.72
N GLU A 123 11.64 9.20 -8.14
CA GLU A 123 13.00 8.71 -8.35
C GLU A 123 13.70 9.47 -9.48
N LYS A 124 13.03 9.67 -10.60
CA LYS A 124 13.51 10.47 -11.73
C LYS A 124 13.86 11.90 -11.30
N GLU A 125 13.00 12.55 -10.53
CA GLU A 125 13.29 13.90 -9.99
C GLU A 125 14.54 13.89 -9.10
N GLY A 126 14.75 12.84 -8.31
CA GLY A 126 15.98 12.64 -7.54
C GLY A 126 17.21 12.54 -8.44
N LEU A 127 17.15 11.68 -9.45
CA LEU A 127 18.24 11.48 -10.43
C LEU A 127 18.53 12.74 -11.25
N GLU A 128 17.51 13.52 -11.62
CA GLU A 128 17.67 14.79 -12.31
C GLU A 128 18.43 15.81 -11.45
N LYS A 129 18.12 15.88 -10.15
CA LYS A 129 18.87 16.72 -9.21
C LYS A 129 20.33 16.29 -9.08
N GLU A 130 20.57 14.99 -8.98
CA GLU A 130 21.94 14.44 -8.91
C GLU A 130 22.72 14.71 -10.20
N ARG A 131 22.11 14.48 -11.36
CA ARG A 131 22.68 14.81 -12.68
C ARG A 131 23.07 16.27 -12.76
N ASP A 132 22.16 17.18 -12.42
CA ASP A 132 22.40 18.61 -12.51
C ASP A 132 23.47 19.07 -11.51
N PHE A 133 23.49 18.47 -10.31
CA PHE A 133 24.50 18.71 -9.29
C PHE A 133 25.91 18.32 -9.77
N TYR A 134 26.06 17.14 -10.37
CA TYR A 134 27.35 16.70 -10.91
C TYR A 134 27.76 17.52 -12.14
N PHE A 135 26.82 17.83 -13.04
CA PHE A 135 27.09 18.67 -14.20
C PHE A 135 27.59 20.06 -13.80
N ALA A 136 26.93 20.72 -12.84
CA ALA A 136 27.37 22.03 -12.33
C ALA A 136 28.81 21.98 -11.78
N LYS A 137 29.15 20.93 -11.02
CA LYS A 137 30.53 20.75 -10.51
C LYS A 137 31.55 20.54 -11.62
N LEU A 138 31.23 19.72 -12.61
CA LEU A 138 32.12 19.50 -13.76
C LEU A 138 32.31 20.79 -14.56
N ARG A 139 31.26 21.61 -14.71
CA ARG A 139 31.33 22.92 -15.34
C ARG A 139 32.21 23.90 -14.55
N ASP A 140 32.07 23.95 -13.23
CA ASP A 140 32.94 24.77 -12.37
C ASP A 140 34.42 24.36 -12.51
N ILE A 141 34.69 23.05 -12.54
CA ILE A 141 36.04 22.50 -12.74
C ILE A 141 36.57 22.86 -14.13
N GLU A 142 35.75 22.76 -15.18
CA GLU A 142 36.13 23.10 -16.55
C GLU A 142 36.55 24.58 -16.65
N VAL A 143 35.74 25.50 -16.08
CA VAL A 143 36.06 26.93 -16.06
C VAL A 143 37.40 27.17 -15.36
N LEU A 144 37.62 26.54 -14.21
CA LEU A 144 38.89 26.65 -13.47
C LEU A 144 40.09 26.12 -14.29
N CYS A 145 39.88 25.04 -15.05
CA CYS A 145 40.93 24.45 -15.89
C CYS A 145 41.29 25.34 -17.09
N GLN A 146 40.32 26.03 -17.68
CA GLN A 146 40.54 26.95 -18.81
C GLN A 146 41.47 28.12 -18.46
N GLU A 147 41.48 28.57 -17.20
CA GLU A 147 42.38 29.64 -16.72
C GLU A 147 43.86 29.19 -16.62
N HIS A 148 44.12 27.88 -16.63
CA HIS A 148 45.43 27.28 -16.34
C HIS A 148 45.86 26.21 -17.36
N GLU A 149 45.46 26.35 -18.63
CA GLU A 149 45.60 25.35 -19.71
C GLU A 149 47.06 24.90 -20.01
N ASN A 150 48.06 25.68 -19.58
CA ASN A 150 49.47 25.39 -19.85
C ASN A 150 50.08 24.27 -19.01
N GLN A 151 49.38 23.75 -18.00
CA GLN A 151 49.87 22.63 -17.18
C GLN A 151 49.53 21.26 -17.81
N PRO A 152 50.49 20.32 -17.92
CA PRO A 152 50.23 19.00 -18.50
C PRO A 152 49.12 18.22 -17.79
N THR A 153 49.00 18.36 -16.48
CA THR A 153 47.95 17.73 -15.66
C THR A 153 46.56 18.25 -15.99
N ILE A 154 46.43 19.54 -16.30
CA ILE A 154 45.15 20.16 -16.70
C ILE A 154 44.68 19.58 -18.03
N LYS A 155 45.59 19.32 -18.98
CA LYS A 155 45.25 18.66 -20.26
C LYS A 155 44.61 17.29 -20.05
N SER A 156 45.17 16.46 -19.16
CA SER A 156 44.59 15.16 -18.82
C SER A 156 43.22 15.27 -18.15
N ILE A 157 42.98 16.32 -17.36
CA ILE A 157 41.64 16.59 -16.78
C ILE A 157 40.65 16.99 -17.88
N MET A 158 41.06 17.85 -18.81
CA MET A 158 40.22 18.25 -19.95
C MET A 158 39.86 17.05 -20.84
N GLU A 159 40.80 16.13 -21.09
CA GLU A 159 40.52 14.88 -21.81
C GLU A 159 39.43 14.05 -21.12
N ILE A 160 39.42 13.96 -19.78
CA ILE A 160 38.36 13.27 -19.03
C ILE A 160 37.03 14.00 -19.18
N LEU A 161 37.01 15.34 -19.11
CA LEU A 161 35.79 16.14 -19.20
C LEU A 161 35.12 16.07 -20.58
N TYR A 162 35.90 15.91 -21.64
CA TYR A 162 35.39 15.80 -23.03
C TYR A 162 35.32 14.36 -23.56
N ALA A 163 35.66 13.36 -22.74
CA ALA A 163 35.49 11.97 -23.12
C ALA A 163 34.00 11.68 -23.34
N THR A 164 33.67 11.08 -24.48
CA THR A 164 32.30 10.65 -24.81
C THR A 164 32.19 9.13 -24.74
N GLU A 165 31.11 8.63 -24.14
CA GLU A 165 30.73 7.21 -24.26
C GLU A 165 29.85 7.01 -25.51
N GLU A 166 29.94 5.81 -26.10
CA GLU A 166 29.15 5.44 -27.28
C GLU A 166 27.64 5.53 -26.95
N GLY A 167 26.93 6.43 -27.63
CA GLY A 167 25.51 6.74 -27.36
C GLY A 167 25.24 7.94 -26.44
N PHE A 168 26.28 8.59 -25.91
CA PHE A 168 26.19 9.84 -25.13
C PHE A 168 26.71 11.07 -25.88
N ALA A 169 27.35 10.88 -27.04
CA ALA A 169 27.65 11.99 -27.94
C ALA A 169 26.31 12.54 -28.49
N PRO A 170 26.07 13.86 -28.43
CA PRO A 170 25.03 14.47 -29.25
C PRO A 170 25.18 13.95 -30.67
N PRO A 171 24.08 13.58 -31.37
CA PRO A 171 24.15 13.33 -32.80
C PRO A 171 24.90 14.53 -33.37
N ALA A 172 26.04 14.30 -34.03
CA ALA A 172 26.73 15.39 -34.71
C ALA A 172 25.67 16.07 -35.55
N ASP A 173 25.53 17.40 -35.42
CA ASP A 173 24.57 18.19 -36.18
C ASP A 173 24.84 17.96 -37.68
N ASN A 174 24.28 16.90 -38.24
CA ASN A 174 24.18 16.67 -39.67
C ASN A 174 23.06 17.58 -40.12
N GLU A 175 23.39 18.86 -40.22
CA GLU A 175 22.66 19.91 -40.92
C GLU A 175 22.59 19.64 -42.46
N ALA A 176 22.59 18.37 -42.88
CA ALA A 176 22.86 17.96 -44.25
C ALA A 176 21.96 16.84 -44.81
N ASP A 177 20.79 16.53 -44.21
CA ASP A 177 19.86 15.52 -44.77
C ASP A 177 18.38 15.94 -44.84
N PHE A 178 18.07 17.24 -44.72
CA PHE A 178 16.71 17.77 -44.97
C PHE A 178 16.46 18.23 -46.41
N GLU A 179 17.34 17.93 -47.36
CA GLU A 179 17.13 18.19 -48.78
C GLU A 179 17.39 16.94 -49.62
N GLN A 180 16.44 16.02 -49.65
CA GLN A 180 16.06 15.22 -50.84
C GLN A 180 15.10 14.11 -50.44
N GLU A 181 13.80 14.38 -50.51
CA GLU A 181 12.79 13.40 -50.98
C GLU A 181 11.48 14.13 -51.28
N GLU A 182 11.55 15.09 -52.20
CA GLU A 182 10.43 15.40 -53.09
C GLU A 182 10.75 14.70 -54.42
N TYR A 183 10.14 13.53 -54.66
CA TYR A 183 9.56 13.09 -55.95
C TYR A 183 8.90 11.71 -55.83
#